data_AF-A0A5J9U396-F1
#
_entry.id   AF-A0A5J9U396-F1
#
_cell.length_a   1.000
_cell.length_b   1.000
_cell.length_c   1.000
_cell.angle_alpha   90.00
_cell.angle_beta   90.00
_cell.angle_gamma   90.00
#
_symmetry.space_group_name_H-M   'P 1'
#
loop_
_entity.id
_entity.type
_entity.pdbx_description
1 polymer ?
#
loop_
_entity_poly.entity_id
_entity_poly.type
_entity_poly.pdbx_seq_one_letter_code
_entity_poly.pdbx_strand_id
1 'polypeptide(L)'
;MTKTTLTFAVRRREPVLVGPATPTPRDTKRLSDIDDQAVLRGHVPFVFLYRGGKGVRADDPATVIRRALEAALVPFYPLAGRVREVEARKLGKQ
;
A
#
# COMPACT_ATOMS: atom_id res chain seq x y z
N MET A 1 36.27 -8.32 -7.66
CA MET A 1 34.90 -8.84 -7.89
C MET A 1 34.22 -7.92 -8.91
N THR A 2 33.88 -8.43 -10.08
CA THR A 2 33.20 -7.67 -11.14
C THR A 2 31.71 -7.52 -10.78
N LYS A 3 31.22 -6.28 -10.72
CA LYS A 3 29.82 -5.97 -10.47
C LYS A 3 29.05 -6.05 -11.79
N THR A 4 28.37 -7.16 -12.04
CA THR A 4 27.47 -7.29 -13.18
C THR A 4 26.22 -6.45 -12.93
N THR A 5 25.97 -5.45 -13.78
CA THR A 5 24.75 -4.63 -13.71
C THR A 5 23.63 -5.35 -14.44
N LEU A 6 22.56 -5.71 -13.75
CA LEU A 6 21.37 -6.31 -14.36
C LEU A 6 20.60 -5.22 -15.12
N THR A 7 20.52 -5.34 -16.44
CA THR A 7 19.71 -4.43 -17.27
C THR A 7 18.46 -5.16 -17.73
N PHE A 8 17.28 -4.64 -17.40
CA PHE A 8 16.01 -5.17 -17.89
C PHE A 8 15.04 -4.02 -18.17
N ALA A 9 14.24 -4.18 -19.23
CA ALA A 9 13.23 -3.19 -19.59
C ALA A 9 11.97 -3.38 -18.72
N VAL A 10 11.43 -2.29 -18.19
CA VAL A 10 10.19 -2.27 -17.42
C VAL A 10 9.16 -1.43 -18.14
N ARG A 11 7.99 -2.00 -18.43
CA ARG A 11 6.83 -1.25 -18.92
C ARG A 11 5.89 -0.96 -17.76
N ARG A 12 5.76 0.32 -17.40
CA ARG A 12 4.81 0.77 -16.37
C ARG A 12 3.43 0.99 -17.00
N ARG A 13 2.38 0.56 -16.29
CA ARG A 13 0.99 0.92 -16.60
C ARG A 13 0.58 2.15 -15.77
N GLU A 14 -0.55 2.73 -16.11
CA GLU A 14 -1.11 3.85 -15.34
C GLU A 14 -1.45 3.40 -13.90
N PRO A 15 -1.16 4.23 -12.88
CA PRO A 15 -1.54 3.94 -11.50
C PRO A 15 -3.06 3.87 -11.33
N VAL A 16 -3.52 2.99 -10.44
CA VAL A 16 -4.94 2.85 -10.11
C VAL A 16 -5.10 3.00 -8.60
N LEU A 17 -6.07 3.82 -8.19
CA LEU A 17 -6.46 3.94 -6.79
C LEU A 17 -7.38 2.76 -6.43
N VAL A 18 -7.02 2.01 -5.39
CA VAL A 18 -7.79 0.85 -4.91
C VAL A 18 -8.45 1.22 -3.59
N GLY A 19 -9.78 1.13 -3.53
CA GLY A 19 -10.56 1.35 -2.31
C GLY A 19 -10.93 0.04 -1.62
N PRO A 20 -11.52 0.10 -0.41
CA PRO A 20 -12.08 -1.09 0.24
C PRO A 20 -13.23 -1.68 -0.58
N ALA A 21 -13.37 -3.01 -0.54
CA ALA A 21 -14.40 -3.75 -1.27
C ALA A 21 -15.83 -3.37 -0.83
N THR A 22 -15.97 -2.89 0.40
CA THR A 22 -17.24 -2.44 0.98
C THR A 22 -17.05 -1.11 1.72
N PRO A 23 -18.12 -0.34 1.97
CA PRO A 23 -18.03 0.86 2.79
C PRO A 23 -17.44 0.55 4.17
N THR A 24 -16.49 1.38 4.59
CA THR A 24 -15.83 1.30 5.90
C THR A 24 -16.24 2.48 6.79
N PRO A 25 -16.07 2.39 8.12
CA PRO A 25 -16.32 3.52 9.02
C PRO A 25 -15.57 4.77 8.58
N ARG A 26 -16.24 5.93 8.65
CA ARG A 26 -15.67 7.24 8.34
C ARG A 26 -15.43 7.98 9.65
N ASP A 27 -14.33 7.66 10.31
CA ASP A 27 -13.91 8.33 11.54
C ASP A 27 -12.57 9.04 11.34
N THR A 28 -12.07 9.70 12.37
CA THR A 28 -10.71 10.23 12.37
C THR A 28 -10.00 9.68 13.58
N LYS A 29 -8.94 8.92 13.34
CA LYS A 29 -8.10 8.32 14.37
C LYS A 29 -6.93 9.25 14.63
N ARG A 30 -6.92 9.87 15.81
CA ARG A 30 -5.77 10.67 16.28
C ARG A 30 -4.57 9.74 16.44
N LEU A 31 -3.42 10.11 15.90
CA LEU A 31 -2.20 9.32 16.05
C LEU A 31 -1.74 9.31 17.51
N SER A 32 -1.06 8.25 17.94
CA SER A 32 -0.35 8.25 19.22
C SER A 32 0.89 9.14 19.15
N ASP A 33 1.50 9.45 20.28
CA ASP A 33 2.75 10.24 20.29
C ASP A 33 3.92 9.47 19.65
N ILE A 34 3.85 8.13 19.62
CA ILE A 34 4.80 7.28 18.90
C ILE A 34 4.59 7.41 17.39
N ASP A 35 3.34 7.36 16.93
CA ASP A 35 3.01 7.37 15.49
C ASP A 35 3.13 8.77 14.85
N ASP A 36 3.10 9.85 15.64
CA ASP A 36 3.16 11.24 15.14
C ASP A 36 4.60 11.78 14.97
N GLN A 37 5.62 10.97 15.27
CA GLN A 37 7.01 11.36 15.12
C GLN A 37 7.33 11.72 13.67
N ALA A 38 7.98 12.87 13.46
CA ALA A 38 8.30 13.38 12.12
C ALA A 38 9.12 12.39 11.28
N VAL A 39 9.99 11.60 11.91
CA VAL A 39 10.82 10.57 11.25
C VAL A 39 9.98 9.44 10.63
N LEU A 40 8.77 9.21 11.14
CA LEU A 40 7.85 8.17 10.65
C LEU A 40 6.91 8.68 9.55
N ARG A 41 7.00 9.96 9.15
CA ARG A 41 6.12 10.59 8.13
C ARG A 41 6.49 10.21 6.68
N GLY A 42 7.20 9.09 6.49
CA GLY A 42 7.63 8.58 5.18
C GLY A 42 7.08 7.18 4.89
N HIS A 43 7.14 6.79 3.61
CA HIS A 43 6.85 5.40 3.22
C HIS A 43 8.08 4.52 3.46
N VAL A 44 7.88 3.36 4.08
CA VAL A 44 8.93 2.33 4.19
C VAL A 44 8.89 1.45 2.94
N PRO A 45 9.92 1.51 2.06
CA PRO A 45 9.90 0.76 0.81
C PRO A 45 10.27 -0.71 1.03
N PHE A 46 9.49 -1.64 0.46
CA PHE A 46 9.79 -3.07 0.43
C PHE A 46 9.60 -3.65 -0.98
N VAL A 47 10.39 -4.65 -1.35
CA VAL A 47 10.26 -5.41 -2.60
C VAL A 47 10.26 -6.90 -2.28
N PHE A 48 9.21 -7.60 -2.70
CA PHE A 48 9.11 -9.06 -2.58
C PHE A 48 9.28 -9.71 -3.97
N LEU A 49 10.15 -10.71 -4.06
CA LEU A 49 10.45 -11.43 -5.31
C LEU A 49 9.94 -12.87 -5.21
N TYR A 50 9.09 -13.26 -6.16
CA TYR A 50 8.51 -14.60 -6.24
C TYR A 50 8.92 -15.27 -7.54
N ARG A 51 9.18 -16.59 -7.50
CA ARG A 51 9.38 -17.38 -8.72
C ARG A 51 8.03 -17.61 -9.41
N GLY A 52 7.99 -17.51 -10.73
CA GLY A 52 6.82 -17.89 -11.51
C GLY A 52 6.55 -19.40 -11.44
N GLY A 53 5.31 -19.81 -11.14
CA GLY A 53 4.92 -21.22 -11.09
C GLY A 53 4.78 -21.83 -12.49
N LYS A 54 5.19 -23.09 -12.67
CA LYS A 54 4.98 -23.84 -13.92
C LYS A 54 3.49 -24.21 -14.04
N GLY A 55 2.86 -23.90 -15.17
CA GLY A 55 1.55 -24.46 -15.55
C GLY A 55 0.31 -23.76 -15.00
N VAL A 56 0.44 -22.69 -14.21
CA VAL A 56 -0.74 -21.93 -13.76
C VAL A 56 -1.12 -20.94 -14.86
N ARG A 57 -2.23 -21.20 -15.57
CA ARG A 57 -3.02 -20.12 -16.19
C ARG A 57 -3.65 -19.31 -15.05
N ALA A 58 -2.82 -18.58 -14.33
CA ALA A 58 -3.30 -17.70 -13.28
C ALA A 58 -3.99 -16.53 -13.97
N ASP A 59 -5.11 -16.09 -13.41
CA ASP A 59 -5.67 -14.77 -13.70
C ASP A 59 -4.55 -13.73 -13.72
N ASP A 60 -4.72 -12.66 -14.50
CA ASP A 60 -3.81 -11.52 -14.53
C ASP A 60 -3.41 -11.13 -13.08
N PRO A 61 -2.12 -11.24 -12.69
CA PRO A 61 -1.68 -11.03 -11.31
C PRO A 61 -2.13 -9.67 -10.76
N ALA A 62 -2.18 -8.64 -11.60
CA ALA A 62 -2.65 -7.32 -11.21
C ALA A 62 -4.13 -7.34 -10.79
N THR A 63 -4.96 -8.14 -11.47
CA THR A 63 -6.38 -8.34 -11.13
C THR A 63 -6.56 -9.12 -9.82
N VAL A 64 -5.77 -10.16 -9.59
CA VAL A 64 -5.78 -10.92 -8.32
C VAL A 64 -5.37 -10.02 -7.16
N ILE A 65 -4.25 -9.30 -7.30
CA ILE A 65 -3.74 -8.39 -6.28
C ILE A 65 -4.75 -7.28 -5.98
N ARG A 66 -5.38 -6.70 -7.01
CA ARG A 66 -6.41 -5.66 -6.82
C ARG A 66 -7.56 -6.18 -5.96
N ARG A 67 -8.16 -7.32 -6.30
CA ARG A 67 -9.28 -7.90 -5.54
C ARG A 67 -8.89 -8.25 -4.10
N ALA A 68 -7.71 -8.84 -3.93
CA ALA A 68 -7.20 -9.18 -2.60
C ALA A 68 -6.97 -7.92 -1.74
N LEU A 69 -6.44 -6.85 -2.35
CA LEU A 69 -6.24 -5.57 -1.66
C LEU A 69 -7.57 -4.91 -1.30
N GLU A 70 -8.55 -4.88 -2.21
CA GLU A 70 -9.91 -4.37 -1.93
C GLU A 70 -10.52 -5.07 -0.69
N ALA A 71 -10.42 -6.40 -0.63
CA ALA A 71 -10.90 -7.17 0.51
C ALA A 71 -10.12 -6.90 1.81
N ALA A 72 -8.78 -6.81 1.73
CA ALA A 72 -7.93 -6.53 2.88
C ALA A 72 -8.16 -5.11 3.43
N LEU A 73 -8.47 -4.13 2.59
CA LEU A 73 -8.74 -2.76 3.01
C LEU A 73 -10.04 -2.62 3.83
N VAL A 74 -10.89 -3.65 3.91
CA VAL A 74 -12.08 -3.61 4.79
C VAL A 74 -11.69 -3.65 6.27
N PRO A 75 -11.02 -4.70 6.79
CA PRO A 75 -10.52 -4.70 8.17
C PRO A 75 -9.37 -3.71 8.39
N PHE A 76 -8.58 -3.40 7.35
CA PHE A 76 -7.47 -2.44 7.41
C PHE A 76 -7.81 -1.06 6.86
N TYR A 77 -9.07 -0.62 7.03
CA TYR A 77 -9.57 0.62 6.44
C TYR A 77 -8.76 1.90 6.70
N PRO A 78 -8.02 2.08 7.83
CA PRO A 78 -7.18 3.27 7.99
C PRO A 78 -6.05 3.38 6.95
N LEU A 79 -5.72 2.29 6.23
CA LEU A 79 -4.75 2.31 5.13
C LEU A 79 -5.33 2.86 3.82
N ALA A 80 -6.65 2.79 3.62
CA ALA A 80 -7.35 3.44 2.50
C ALA A 80 -7.62 4.93 2.75
N GLY A 81 -7.31 5.39 3.96
CA GLY A 81 -7.55 6.74 4.43
C GLY A 81 -6.50 7.77 4.01
N ARG A 82 -6.62 8.98 4.55
CA ARG A 82 -5.63 10.05 4.39
C ARG A 82 -5.08 10.50 5.74
N VAL A 83 -3.79 10.80 5.76
CA VAL A 83 -3.16 11.48 6.89
C VAL A 83 -3.41 12.98 6.75
N ARG A 84 -3.89 13.61 7.82
CA ARG A 84 -4.12 15.07 7.88
C ARG A 84 -3.73 15.61 9.24
N GLU A 85 -3.41 16.90 9.29
CA GLU A 85 -3.27 17.61 10.56
C GLU A 85 -4.63 17.78 11.24
N VAL A 86 -4.66 17.56 12.55
CA VAL A 86 -5.78 17.81 13.46
C VAL A 86 -5.32 18.85 14.51
N GLU A 87 -6.00 18.95 15.64
CA GLU A 87 -5.68 19.93 16.69
C GLU A 87 -4.22 19.87 17.19
N ALA A 88 -3.67 21.04 17.49
CA ALA A 88 -2.33 21.22 18.07
C ALA A 88 -1.19 20.59 17.25
N ARG A 89 -1.27 20.64 15.92
CA ARG A 89 -0.28 20.08 14.96
C ARG A 89 -0.14 18.57 14.97
N LYS A 90 -1.06 17.87 15.63
CA LYS A 90 -1.05 16.42 15.68
C LYS A 90 -1.62 15.85 14.39
N LEU A 91 -1.13 14.71 13.92
CA LEU A 91 -1.72 14.03 12.75
C LEU A 91 -2.88 13.10 13.13
N GLY A 92 -3.79 12.89 12.20
CA GLY A 92 -4.85 11.88 12.27
C GLY A 92 -5.06 11.18 10.94
N LYS A 93 -5.59 9.95 11.00
CA LYS A 93 -6.02 9.19 9.82
C LYS A 93 -7.53 9.24 9.69
N GLN A 94 -8.01 9.70 8.53
CA GLN A 94 -9.42 9.66 8.12
C GLN A 94 -9.64 8.52 7.15
#